data_AF-A0A7W0YVH3-F1
#
_entry.id   AF-A0A7W0YVH3-F1
#
_cell.length_a   1.000
_cell.length_b   1.000
_cell.length_c   1.000
_cell.angle_alpha   90.00
_cell.angle_beta   90.00
_cell.angle_gamma   90.00
#
_symmetry.space_group_name_H-M   'P 1'
#
loop_
_entity.id
_entity.type
_entity.pdbx_description
1 polymer ?
#
loop_
_entity_poly.entity_id
_entity_poly.type
_entity_poly.pdbx_seq_one_letter_code
_entity_poly.pdbx_strand_id
1 'polypeptide(L)' 'MTGSRSLPLVRVFGIRVGVNPSWFLILFVVIFLLWDSLSETLDASETTVYLVAVVAAASFFASIVLHELGHALAARREGI' A
#
# COMPACT_ATOMS: atom_id res chain seq x y z
N MET A 1 -16.90 8.68 19.17
CA MET A 1 -16.29 7.37 18.83
C MET A 1 -16.60 7.05 17.37
N THR A 2 -15.94 7.73 16.44
CA THR A 2 -16.06 7.45 15.00
C THR A 2 -15.27 6.18 14.72
N GLY A 3 -15.95 5.03 14.80
CA GLY A 3 -15.37 3.76 14.39
C GLY A 3 -14.88 3.87 12.95
N SER A 4 -13.57 3.81 12.75
CA SER A 4 -12.96 3.64 11.44
C SER A 4 -13.57 2.38 10.82
N ARG A 5 -14.51 2.57 9.89
CA ARG A 5 -15.08 1.49 9.09
C ARG A 5 -13.97 0.95 8.20
N SER A 6 -13.23 -0.03 8.71
CA SER A 6 -12.34 -0.84 7.89
C SER A 6 -13.21 -1.72 7.01
N LEU A 7 -13.08 -1.53 5.71
CA LEU A 7 -13.72 -2.40 4.72
C LEU A 7 -12.81 -3.63 4.56
N PRO A 8 -13.28 -4.84 4.93
CA PRO A 8 -12.48 -6.04 4.71
C PRO A 8 -12.32 -6.26 3.20
N LEU A 9 -11.08 -6.25 2.72
CA LEU A 9 -10.77 -6.44 1.30
C LEU A 9 -10.46 -7.90 0.99
N VAL A 10 -9.54 -8.49 1.75
CA VAL A 10 -9.01 -9.83 1.49
C VAL A 10 -8.68 -10.54 2.79
N ARG A 11 -8.68 -11.87 2.76
CA ARG A 11 -8.19 -12.70 3.86
C ARG A 11 -6.96 -13.47 3.39
N VAL A 12 -5.81 -13.22 4.02
CA VAL A 12 -4.51 -13.83 3.65
C VAL A 12 -4.03 -14.64 4.84
N PHE A 13 -3.76 -15.95 4.65
CA PHE A 13 -3.37 -16.89 5.72
C PHE A 13 -4.27 -16.91 6.96
N GLY A 14 -5.55 -16.56 6.81
CA GLY A 14 -6.53 -16.45 7.91
C GLY A 14 -6.60 -15.07 8.56
N ILE A 15 -5.69 -14.15 8.21
CA ILE A 15 -5.63 -12.78 8.72
C ILE A 15 -6.49 -11.87 7.83
N ARG A 16 -7.30 -11.01 8.46
CA ARG A 16 -8.22 -10.11 7.77
C ARG A 16 -7.49 -8.82 7.40
N VAL A 17 -7.29 -8.57 6.11
CA VAL A 17 -6.71 -7.32 5.61
C VAL A 17 -7.86 -6.40 5.21
N GLY A 18 -7.94 -5.24 5.86
CA GLY A 18 -8.95 -4.23 5.60
C GLY A 18 -8.32 -2.90 5.22
N VAL A 19 -9.09 -2.07 4.53
CA VAL A 19 -8.69 -0.72 4.14
C VAL A 19 -9.64 0.30 4.73
N ASN A 20 -9.10 1.42 5.20
CA ASN A 20 -9.89 2.57 5.65
C ASN A 20 -9.96 3.59 4.52
N PRO A 21 -11.00 4.45 4.45
CA PRO A 21 -11.08 5.49 3.42
C PRO A 21 -9.86 6.43 3.38
N SER A 22 -9.25 6.72 4.53
CA SER A 22 -8.02 7.52 4.63
C SER A 22 -6.81 6.89 3.93
N TRP A 23 -6.81 5.57 3.72
CA TRP A 23 -5.74 4.89 3.00
C TRP A 23 -5.68 5.32 1.54
N PHE A 24 -6.83 5.53 0.89
CA PHE A 24 -6.87 6.02 -0.49
C PHE A 24 -6.30 7.43 -0.60
N LEU A 25 -6.56 8.29 0.38
CA LEU A 25 -5.95 9.62 0.44
C LEU A 25 -4.42 9.52 0.46
N ILE A 26 -3.87 8.68 1.34
CA ILE A 26 -2.41 8.48 1.41
C ILE A 26 -1.87 7.86 0.12
N LEU A 27 -2.56 6.87 -0.46
CA LEU A 27 -2.17 6.26 -1.73
C LEU A 27 -2.02 7.32 -2.84
N PHE A 28 -3.02 8.19 -3.02
CA PHE A 28 -2.96 9.22 -4.05
C PHE A 28 -1.89 10.28 -3.77
N VAL A 29 -1.67 10.65 -2.51
CA VAL A 29 -0.56 11.54 -2.13
C VAL A 29 0.79 10.91 -2.48
N VAL A 30 0.99 9.63 -2.17
CA VAL A 30 2.24 8.93 -2.49
C VAL A 30 2.45 8.84 -4.00
N ILE A 31 1.42 8.51 -4.78
CA ILE A 31 1.51 8.49 -6.26
C ILE A 31 1.87 9.88 -6.79
N PHE A 32 1.23 10.93 -6.29
CA PHE A 32 1.51 12.30 -6.70
C PHE A 32 2.97 12.69 -6.42
N LEU A 33 3.46 12.43 -5.22
CA LEU A 33 4.85 12.73 -4.84
C LEU A 33 5.86 11.94 -5.67
N LEU A 34 5.57 10.66 -5.95
CA LEU A 34 6.43 9.84 -6.81
C LEU A 34 6.42 10.33 -8.25
N TRP A 35 5.24 10.65 -8.80
CA TRP A 35 5.13 11.14 -10.16
C TRP A 35 5.86 12.48 -10.34
N ASP A 36 5.70 13.41 -9.40
CA ASP A 36 6.40 14.71 -9.39
C ASP A 36 7.92 14.51 -9.38
N SER A 37 8.43 13.73 -8.43
CA SER A 37 9.87 13.45 -8.32
C SER A 37 10.43 12.67 -9.53
N LEU A 38 9.68 11.70 -10.06
CA LEU A 38 10.11 10.90 -11.20
C LEU A 38 10.02 11.68 -12.51
N SER A 39 9.13 12.67 -12.63
CA SER A 39 9.02 13.50 -13.84
C SER A 39 10.25 14.40 -14.02
N GLU A 40 10.93 14.76 -12.93
CA GLU A 40 12.18 15.51 -12.97
C GLU A 40 13.41 14.65 -13.27
N THR A 41 13.35 13.34 -13.01
CA THR A 41 14.52 12.45 -13.05
C THR A 41 14.48 11.41 -14.16
N LEU A 42 13.31 10.97 -14.61
CA LEU A 42 13.15 10.02 -15.70
C LEU A 42 12.97 10.75 -17.03
N ASP A 43 13.88 10.52 -17.98
CA ASP A 43 13.69 10.92 -19.37
C ASP A 43 12.80 9.89 -20.09
N ALA A 44 11.50 9.97 -19.81
CA ALA A 44 10.48 9.09 -20.38
C ALA A 44 9.18 9.87 -20.64
N SER A 45 8.25 9.27 -21.38
CA SER A 45 6.94 9.88 -21.58
C SER A 45 6.19 10.07 -20.26
N GLU A 46 5.38 11.12 -20.15
CA GLU A 46 4.57 11.42 -18.96
C GLU A 46 3.73 10.20 -18.54
N THR A 47 3.16 9.48 -19.51
CA THR A 47 2.39 8.25 -19.27
C THR A 47 3.25 7.16 -18.66
N THR A 48 4.49 6.97 -19.14
CA THR A 48 5.43 5.99 -18.57
C THR A 48 5.77 6.36 -17.14
N VAL A 49 6.12 7.62 -16.87
CA VAL A 49 6.47 8.10 -15.53
C VAL A 49 5.30 7.90 -14.56
N TYR A 50 4.09 8.24 -14.97
CA TYR A 50 2.89 8.01 -14.17
C TYR A 50 2.66 6.53 -13.85
N LEU A 51 2.79 5.64 -14.85
CA LEU A 51 2.66 4.19 -14.62
C LEU A 51 3.71 3.67 -13.65
N VAL A 52 4.96 4.12 -13.76
CA VAL A 52 6.04 3.76 -12.83
C VAL A 52 5.71 4.24 -11.42
N ALA A 53 5.23 5.48 -11.25
CA ALA A 53 4.81 6.01 -9.96
C ALA A 53 3.69 5.18 -9.31
N VAL A 54 2.68 4.78 -10.11
CA VAL A 54 1.57 3.92 -9.65
C VAL A 54 2.08 2.55 -9.21
N VAL A 55 2.93 1.89 -10.02
CA VAL A 55 3.48 0.56 -9.71
C VAL A 55 4.40 0.62 -8.49
N ALA A 56 5.21 1.67 -8.37
CA ALA A 56 6.08 1.89 -7.22
C ALA A 56 5.27 2.10 -5.93
N ALA A 57 4.25 2.96 -5.95
CA ALA A 57 3.34 3.15 -4.81
C ALA A 57 2.66 1.84 -4.41
N ALA A 58 2.09 1.11 -5.39
CA ALA A 58 1.44 -0.17 -5.12
C ALA A 58 2.39 -1.20 -4.51
N SER A 59 3.62 -1.29 -5.02
CA SER A 59 4.67 -2.18 -4.51
C SER A 59 5.10 -1.81 -3.09
N PHE A 60 5.20 -0.51 -2.79
CA PHE A 60 5.51 -0.01 -1.45
C PHE A 60 4.45 -0.43 -0.43
N PHE A 61 3.16 -0.21 -0.73
CA PHE A 61 2.07 -0.66 0.15
C PHE A 61 2.01 -2.19 0.26
N ALA A 62 2.24 -2.91 -0.83
CA ALA A 62 2.31 -4.37 -0.81
C ALA A 62 3.44 -4.86 0.12
N SER A 63 4.61 -4.21 0.10
CA SER A 63 5.71 -4.53 1.01
C SER A 63 5.34 -4.34 2.47
N ILE A 64 4.63 -3.25 2.81
CA ILE A 64 4.15 -3.01 4.18
C ILE A 64 3.19 -4.12 4.60
N VAL A 65 2.21 -4.47 3.75
CA VAL A 65 1.26 -5.56 4.06
C VAL A 65 2.00 -6.88 4.27
N LEU A 66 2.98 -7.21 3.42
CA LEU A 66 3.78 -8.42 3.55
C LEU A 66 4.63 -8.42 4.84
N HIS A 67 5.18 -7.26 5.23
CA HIS A 67 5.92 -7.11 6.49
C HIS A 67 5.04 -7.41 7.71
N GLU A 68 3.85 -6.79 7.76
CA GLU A 68 2.89 -7.02 8.85
C GLU A 68 2.35 -8.46 8.86
N LEU A 69 2.13 -9.05 7.69
CA LEU A 69 1.79 -10.47 7.57
C LEU A 69 2.91 -11.36 8.10
N GLY A 70 4.18 -10.98 7.93
CA GLY A 70 5.32 -11.66 8.52
C GLY A 70 5.25 -11.68 10.04
N HIS A 71 4.95 -10.54 10.66
CA HIS A 71 4.76 -10.44 12.12
C HIS A 71 3.58 -11.29 12.59
N ALA A 72 2.44 -11.20 11.91
CA ALA A 72 1.25 -11.96 12.26
C ALA A 72 1.45 -13.47 12.10
N LEU A 73 2.20 -13.90 11.07
CA LEU A 73 2.55 -15.31 10.89
C LEU A 73 3.55 -15.79 11.94
N ALA A 74 4.51 -14.95 12.33
CA ALA A 74 5.42 -15.25 13.43
C ALA A 74 4.66 -15.40 14.76
N ALA A 75 3.77 -14.47 15.09
CA ALA A 75 2.92 -14.55 16.28
C ALA A 75 2.07 -15.84 16.31
N ARG A 76 1.50 -16.22 15.16
CA ARG A 76 0.74 -17.47 15.03
C ARG A 76 1.58 -18.72 15.30
N ARG A 77 2.87 -18.71 14.97
CA ARG A 77 3.78 -19.84 15.27
C ARG A 77 4.07 -19.94 16.77
N GLU A 78 4.14 -18.81 17.46
CA GLU A 78 4.34 -18.74 18.91
C GLU A 78 3.04 -18.94 19.72
N GLY A 79 1.90 -19.17 19.04
CA GLY A 79 0.61 -19.44 19.68
C GLY A 79 -0.13 -18.20 20.20
N ILE A 80 0.22 -17.02 19.69
CA ILE A 80 -0.40 -15.72 20.01
C ILE A 80 -1.47 -15.37 18.95
#